data_AF-A0AAD9IZP8-F1
#
_entry.id   AF-A0AAD9IZP8-F1
#
_cell.length_a   1.000
_cell.length_b   1.000
_cell.length_c   1.000
_cell.angle_alpha   90.00
_cell.angle_beta   90.00
_cell.angle_gamma   90.00
#
_symmetry.space_group_name_H-M   'P 1'
#
loop_
_entity.id
_entity.type
_entity.pdbx_description
1 polymer ?
#
loop_
_entity_poly.entity_id
_entity_poly.type
_entity_poly.pdbx_seq_one_letter_code
_entity_poly.pdbx_strand_id
1 'polypeptide(L)'
;MDILTYIELLVSFTGWVLFMILNSIYNAIRGLWWRMNGVHWQIISCKEPETYGRCAHIKRILFRYTIDGFTKGPECVFVTVHEGFARPECVFQDDCSLYSITSTEAVFIQVKSSPDDALSADFLWLGQYNSAWKLIAIPLNQFNKLVEQMEGDDAKIIFLYNQARCGGTLVTAFFKETGRCVCFNEPTCLSTVCKRIYTDRIWQGATARRIFRNTIRMLCKTTM
;
A
#
# COMPACT_ATOMS: atom_id res chain seq x y z
N MET A 1 25.30 -22.97 -1.10
CA MET A 1 23.89 -22.93 -0.66
C MET A 1 23.62 -24.29 -0.09
N ASP A 2 23.49 -24.38 1.23
CA ASP A 2 23.57 -25.65 1.93
C ASP A 2 22.21 -26.37 1.91
N ILE A 3 22.21 -27.68 2.11
CA ILE A 3 21.00 -28.53 2.05
C ILE A 3 19.90 -28.00 2.98
N LEU A 4 20.27 -27.46 4.14
CA LEU A 4 19.36 -26.83 5.09
C LEU A 4 18.65 -25.60 4.49
N THR A 5 19.38 -24.71 3.81
CA THR A 5 18.81 -23.55 3.13
C THR A 5 17.85 -23.96 2.02
N TYR A 6 18.14 -25.05 1.31
CA TYR A 6 17.24 -25.58 0.28
C TYR A 6 15.94 -26.12 0.88
N ILE A 7 16.02 -26.85 2.00
CA ILE A 7 14.84 -27.36 2.71
C ILE A 7 13.99 -26.21 3.24
N GLU A 8 14.59 -25.19 3.86
CA GLU A 8 13.87 -24.01 4.36
C GLU A 8 13.17 -23.25 3.24
N LEU A 9 13.84 -23.09 2.08
CA LEU A 9 13.24 -22.47 0.91
C LEU A 9 12.04 -23.28 0.39
N LEU A 10 12.17 -24.60 0.36
CA LEU A 10 11.12 -25.49 -0.13
C LEU A 10 9.90 -25.52 0.81
N VAL A 11 10.13 -25.52 2.12
CA VAL A 11 9.05 -25.39 3.12
C VAL A 11 8.37 -24.03 3.02
N SER A 12 9.14 -22.95 2.88
CA SER A 12 8.59 -21.59 2.71
C SER A 12 7.76 -21.46 1.43
N PHE A 13 8.27 -22.06 0.34
CA PHE A 13 7.60 -22.11 -0.96
C PHE A 13 6.28 -22.88 -0.91
N THR A 14 6.29 -24.08 -0.32
CA THR A 14 5.08 -24.90 -0.18
C THR A 14 4.04 -24.21 0.72
N GLY A 15 4.46 -23.60 1.82
CA GLY A 15 3.59 -22.80 2.70
C GLY A 15 2.93 -21.63 1.97
N TRP A 16 3.66 -20.95 1.08
CA TRP A 16 3.11 -19.88 0.27
C TRP A 16 2.13 -20.33 -0.80
N VAL A 17 2.43 -21.42 -1.49
CA VAL A 17 1.49 -21.99 -2.47
C VAL A 17 0.18 -22.35 -1.77
N LEU A 18 0.26 -23.01 -0.60
CA LEU A 18 -0.91 -23.32 0.22
C LEU A 18 -1.66 -22.05 0.63
N PHE A 19 -0.95 -21.04 1.13
CA PHE A 19 -1.54 -19.75 1.50
C PHE A 19 -2.26 -19.10 0.31
N MET A 20 -1.66 -19.08 -0.87
CA MET A 20 -2.30 -18.51 -2.07
C MET A 20 -3.59 -19.25 -2.43
N ILE A 21 -3.60 -20.59 -2.34
CA ILE A 21 -4.79 -21.40 -2.61
C ILE A 21 -5.89 -21.06 -1.60
N LEU A 22 -5.57 -21.08 -0.30
CA LEU A 22 -6.52 -20.77 0.76
C LEU A 22 -7.04 -19.34 0.67
N ASN A 23 -6.17 -18.36 0.40
CA ASN A 23 -6.55 -16.97 0.23
C ASN A 23 -7.45 -16.79 -1.01
N SER A 24 -7.19 -17.52 -2.09
CA SER A 24 -8.05 -17.50 -3.29
C SER A 24 -9.45 -18.04 -3.00
N ILE A 25 -9.54 -19.18 -2.29
CA ILE A 25 -10.81 -19.77 -1.85
C ILE A 25 -11.56 -18.80 -0.91
N TYR A 26 -10.85 -18.27 0.08
CA TYR A 26 -11.40 -17.28 1.02
C TYR A 26 -11.94 -16.06 0.29
N ASN A 27 -11.20 -15.50 -0.67
CA ASN A 27 -11.62 -14.33 -1.44
C ASN A 27 -12.86 -14.63 -2.30
N ALA A 28 -12.99 -15.84 -2.84
CA ALA A 28 -14.18 -16.26 -3.58
C ALA A 28 -15.41 -16.35 -2.66
N ILE A 29 -15.29 -17.02 -1.51
CA ILE A 29 -16.36 -17.13 -0.51
C ILE A 29 -16.76 -15.74 0.00
N ARG A 30 -15.77 -14.93 0.36
CA ARG A 30 -15.97 -13.55 0.80
C ARG A 30 -16.65 -12.70 -0.27
N GLY A 31 -16.26 -12.85 -1.53
CA GLY A 31 -16.89 -12.14 -2.65
C GLY A 31 -18.36 -12.47 -2.80
N LEU A 32 -18.74 -13.75 -2.65
CA LEU A 32 -20.14 -14.17 -2.63
C LEU A 32 -20.89 -13.60 -1.42
N TRP A 33 -20.30 -13.68 -0.23
CA TRP A 33 -20.86 -13.12 1.00
C TRP A 33 -21.09 -11.60 0.91
N TRP A 34 -20.15 -10.87 0.31
CA TRP A 34 -20.26 -9.43 0.10
C TRP A 34 -21.34 -9.05 -0.90
N ARG A 35 -21.62 -9.90 -1.90
CA ARG A 35 -22.75 -9.71 -2.82
C ARG A 35 -24.08 -9.89 -2.09
N MET A 36 -24.18 -10.87 -1.21
CA MET A 36 -25.39 -11.14 -0.42
C MET A 36 -25.69 -10.01 0.58
N ASN A 37 -24.66 -9.50 1.26
CA ASN A 37 -24.82 -8.46 2.29
C ASN A 37 -24.71 -7.02 1.76
N GLY A 38 -24.75 -6.81 0.45
CA GLY A 38 -24.74 -5.48 -0.15
C GLY A 38 -23.39 -4.76 -0.17
N VAL A 39 -22.37 -5.24 0.53
CA VAL A 39 -21.01 -4.66 0.56
C VAL A 39 -20.43 -4.53 -0.85
N HIS A 40 -20.62 -5.53 -1.71
CA HIS A 40 -20.14 -5.49 -3.09
C HIS A 40 -20.74 -4.33 -3.88
N TRP A 41 -22.04 -4.10 -3.73
CA TRP A 41 -22.75 -3.02 -4.41
C TRP A 41 -22.29 -1.66 -3.87
N GLN A 42 -22.09 -1.55 -2.56
CA GLN A 42 -21.54 -0.34 -1.96
C GLN A 42 -20.14 -0.01 -2.52
N ILE A 43 -19.24 -0.99 -2.65
CA ILE A 43 -17.90 -0.78 -3.24
C ILE A 43 -18.01 -0.25 -4.68
N ILE A 44 -18.94 -0.78 -5.47
CA ILE A 44 -19.17 -0.30 -6.84
C ILE A 44 -19.65 1.15 -6.82
N SER A 45 -20.64 1.46 -5.98
CA SER A 45 -21.19 2.81 -5.82
C SER A 45 -20.18 3.82 -5.27
N CYS A 46 -19.16 3.39 -4.51
CA CYS A 46 -18.09 4.24 -3.97
C CYS A 46 -17.22 4.90 -5.06
N LYS A 47 -17.30 4.42 -6.30
CA LYS A 47 -16.64 5.04 -7.45
C LYS A 47 -17.35 6.31 -7.89
N GLU A 48 -18.62 6.50 -7.54
CA GLU A 48 -19.38 7.68 -7.94
C GLU A 48 -19.04 8.91 -7.09
N PRO A 49 -19.07 10.14 -7.65
CA PRO A 49 -18.77 11.36 -6.89
C PRO A 49 -19.68 11.58 -5.67
N GLU A 50 -20.93 11.13 -5.74
CA GLU A 50 -21.96 11.34 -4.72
C GLU A 50 -21.69 10.58 -3.42
N THR A 51 -20.95 9.47 -3.51
CA THR A 51 -20.64 8.59 -2.38
C THR A 51 -19.31 8.93 -1.71
N TYR A 52 -18.71 10.08 -2.05
CA TYR A 52 -17.43 10.55 -1.48
C TYR A 52 -17.39 10.45 0.04
N GLY A 53 -18.47 10.78 0.74
CA GLY A 53 -18.54 10.70 2.21
C GLY A 53 -18.43 9.28 2.80
N ARG A 54 -18.46 8.22 1.99
CA ARG A 54 -18.38 6.82 2.41
C ARG A 54 -17.54 5.96 1.46
N CYS A 55 -16.60 6.56 0.72
CA CYS A 55 -15.85 5.83 -0.31
C CYS A 55 -14.62 5.09 0.21
N ALA A 56 -14.16 5.36 1.44
CA ALA A 56 -13.03 4.65 2.03
C ALA A 56 -13.49 3.32 2.62
N HIS A 57 -13.08 2.22 2.01
CA HIS A 57 -13.42 0.87 2.46
C HIS A 57 -12.41 0.38 3.50
N ILE A 58 -12.86 0.26 4.75
CA ILE A 58 -12.04 -0.21 5.87
C ILE A 58 -12.13 -1.72 5.96
N LYS A 59 -10.97 -2.37 5.97
CA LYS A 59 -10.80 -3.81 6.04
C LYS A 59 -9.86 -4.16 7.21
N ARG A 60 -10.32 -4.98 8.15
CA ARG A 60 -9.46 -5.50 9.24
C ARG A 60 -8.61 -6.66 8.72
N ILE A 61 -7.33 -6.66 9.06
CA ILE A 61 -6.43 -7.77 8.73
C ILE A 61 -6.63 -8.88 9.76
N LEU A 62 -6.92 -10.10 9.28
CA LEU A 62 -7.02 -11.29 10.11
C LEU A 62 -5.72 -12.09 10.10
N PHE A 63 -5.10 -12.17 8.93
CA PHE A 63 -3.91 -12.98 8.71
C PHE A 63 -3.09 -12.38 7.59
N ARG A 64 -1.77 -12.60 7.61
CA ARG A 64 -0.84 -12.13 6.60
C ARG A 64 0.27 -13.15 6.37
N TYR A 65 0.70 -13.30 5.12
CA TYR A 65 1.81 -14.19 4.78
C TYR A 65 2.49 -13.75 3.49
N THR A 66 3.82 -13.75 3.47
CA THR A 66 4.65 -13.41 2.31
C THR A 66 5.95 -14.22 2.34
N ILE A 67 6.50 -14.57 1.18
CA ILE A 67 7.85 -15.18 1.08
C ILE A 67 8.91 -14.11 0.97
N ASP A 68 8.70 -13.15 0.07
CA ASP A 68 9.73 -12.21 -0.36
C ASP A 68 9.33 -10.75 -0.11
N GLY A 69 8.08 -10.50 0.33
CA GLY A 69 7.59 -9.15 0.61
C GLY A 69 7.49 -8.21 -0.60
N PHE A 70 8.08 -8.59 -1.72
CA PHE A 70 8.43 -7.72 -2.84
C PHE A 70 7.47 -7.82 -4.02
N THR A 71 6.76 -8.94 -4.20
CA THR A 71 6.23 -9.26 -5.54
C THR A 71 4.74 -9.01 -5.75
N LYS A 72 3.91 -8.81 -4.72
CA LYS A 72 2.45 -8.78 -4.91
C LYS A 72 1.73 -7.67 -4.13
N GLY A 73 0.64 -7.20 -4.75
CA GLY A 73 -0.25 -6.19 -4.16
C GLY A 73 -0.93 -6.70 -2.88
N PRO A 74 -1.55 -5.80 -2.11
CA PRO A 74 -2.07 -6.09 -0.77
C PRO A 74 -3.05 -7.27 -0.72
N GLU A 75 -3.82 -7.50 -1.79
CA GLU A 75 -4.79 -8.61 -1.88
C GLU A 75 -4.17 -10.00 -1.84
N CYS A 76 -2.90 -10.12 -2.23
CA CYS A 76 -2.18 -11.39 -2.27
C CYS A 76 -1.47 -11.71 -0.96
N VAL A 77 -1.42 -10.75 -0.02
CA VAL A 77 -0.57 -10.84 1.17
C VAL A 77 -1.39 -10.74 2.46
N PHE A 78 -2.54 -10.06 2.42
CA PHE A 78 -3.42 -9.88 3.56
C PHE A 78 -4.76 -10.59 3.37
N VAL A 79 -5.13 -11.41 4.34
CA VAL A 79 -6.49 -11.94 4.51
C VAL A 79 -7.26 -10.92 5.34
N THR A 80 -8.32 -10.37 4.75
CA THR A 80 -9.05 -9.26 5.37
C THR A 80 -10.56 -9.49 5.44
N VAL A 81 -11.19 -8.90 6.45
CA VAL A 81 -12.65 -8.83 6.60
C VAL A 81 -13.12 -7.38 6.47
N HIS A 82 -14.33 -7.20 5.95
CA HIS A 82 -14.97 -5.89 5.93
C HIS A 82 -15.27 -5.43 7.36
N GLU A 83 -14.91 -4.18 7.67
CA GLU A 83 -15.23 -3.55 8.94
C GLU A 83 -16.23 -2.40 8.76
N GLY A 84 -16.07 -1.58 7.72
CA GLY A 84 -17.00 -0.49 7.46
C GLY A 84 -16.59 0.37 6.27
N PHE A 85 -17.32 1.47 6.10
CA PHE A 85 -17.02 2.54 5.15
C PHE A 85 -16.88 3.86 5.90
N ALA A 86 -15.92 4.67 5.49
CA ALA A 86 -15.64 5.95 6.09
C ALA A 86 -15.42 7.04 5.02
N ARG A 87 -15.27 8.26 5.51
CA ARG A 87 -14.83 9.39 4.70
C ARG A 87 -13.36 9.20 4.30
N PRO A 88 -12.97 9.56 3.07
CA PRO A 88 -11.60 9.39 2.59
C PRO A 88 -10.59 10.17 3.42
N GLU A 89 -10.96 11.27 4.06
CA GLU A 89 -10.07 12.03 4.95
C GLU A 89 -9.54 11.23 6.16
N CYS A 90 -10.11 10.06 6.47
CA CYS A 90 -9.58 9.20 7.53
C CYS A 90 -8.11 8.80 7.31
N VAL A 91 -7.62 8.80 6.07
CA VAL A 91 -6.21 8.48 5.77
C VAL A 91 -5.24 9.60 6.09
N PHE A 92 -5.72 10.77 6.53
CA PHE A 92 -4.85 11.85 7.01
C PHE A 92 -4.36 11.65 8.44
N GLN A 93 -4.94 10.69 9.17
CA GLN A 93 -4.42 10.28 10.48
C GLN A 93 -2.94 9.87 10.39
N ASP A 94 -2.18 10.11 11.45
CA ASP A 94 -0.72 9.88 11.45
C ASP A 94 -0.40 8.39 11.40
N ASP A 95 -1.27 7.56 11.97
CA ASP A 95 -1.20 6.11 11.92
C ASP A 95 -1.50 5.50 10.54
N CYS A 96 -1.80 6.33 9.54
CA CYS A 96 -2.13 5.89 8.18
C CYS A 96 -1.01 6.21 7.19
N SER A 97 -0.54 5.18 6.49
CA SER A 97 0.53 5.27 5.49
C SER A 97 0.11 4.67 4.15
N LEU A 98 0.50 5.32 3.05
CA LEU A 98 0.19 4.85 1.70
C LEU A 98 1.03 3.61 1.36
N TYR A 99 0.38 2.48 1.10
CA TYR A 99 1.04 1.20 0.88
C TYR A 99 1.19 0.86 -0.60
N SER A 100 0.10 0.97 -1.37
CA SER A 100 0.09 0.59 -2.79
C SER A 100 -0.95 1.36 -3.59
N ILE A 101 -0.65 1.63 -4.85
CA ILE A 101 -1.65 2.11 -5.82
C ILE A 101 -1.97 0.97 -6.78
N THR A 102 -3.23 0.55 -6.82
CA THR A 102 -3.75 -0.44 -7.76
C THR A 102 -4.31 0.22 -9.02
N SER A 103 -4.78 -0.58 -10.00
CA SER A 103 -5.43 -0.02 -11.19
C SER A 103 -6.72 0.73 -10.88
N THR A 104 -7.37 0.41 -9.75
CA THR A 104 -8.70 0.92 -9.40
C THR A 104 -8.77 1.64 -8.06
N GLU A 105 -7.80 1.43 -7.16
CA GLU A 105 -7.85 1.89 -5.77
C GLU A 105 -6.46 2.30 -5.25
N ALA A 106 -6.39 3.33 -4.41
CA ALA A 106 -5.28 3.59 -3.52
C ALA A 106 -5.48 2.83 -2.21
N VAL A 107 -4.46 2.08 -1.78
CA VAL A 107 -4.51 1.26 -0.57
C VAL A 107 -3.55 1.82 0.47
N PHE A 108 -4.12 2.17 1.61
CA PHE A 108 -3.43 2.61 2.81
C PHE A 108 -3.41 1.47 3.83
N ILE A 109 -2.41 1.49 4.69
CA ILE A 109 -2.38 0.69 5.91
C ILE A 109 -2.59 1.61 7.11
N GLN A 110 -3.25 1.08 8.13
CA GLN A 110 -3.26 1.66 9.45
C GLN A 110 -2.37 0.83 10.36
N VAL A 111 -1.42 1.47 11.04
CA VAL A 111 -0.49 0.83 11.98
C VAL A 111 -0.99 0.97 13.41
N LYS A 112 -0.74 -0.05 14.24
CA LYS A 112 -1.20 -0.05 15.64
C LYS A 112 -0.27 0.72 16.58
N SER A 113 0.99 0.88 16.19
CA SER A 113 2.07 1.55 16.93
C SER A 113 2.34 2.95 16.36
N SER A 114 3.27 3.71 16.97
CA SER A 114 3.69 5.01 16.43
C SER A 114 4.03 4.89 14.93
N PRO A 115 3.65 5.86 14.08
CA PRO A 115 4.02 5.87 12.65
C PRO A 115 5.53 5.71 12.44
N ASP A 116 6.31 6.22 13.40
CA ASP A 116 7.77 6.13 13.41
C ASP A 116 8.29 4.69 13.36
N ASP A 117 7.60 3.71 13.94
CA ASP A 117 8.03 2.31 13.92
C ASP A 117 7.93 1.71 12.51
N ALA A 118 6.93 2.14 11.73
CA ALA A 118 6.76 1.69 10.35
C ALA A 118 7.65 2.46 9.36
N LEU A 119 7.93 3.74 9.65
CA LEU A 119 8.77 4.63 8.83
C LEU A 119 10.27 4.49 9.13
N SER A 120 10.65 4.05 10.32
CA SER A 120 12.04 3.85 10.74
C SER A 120 12.66 2.60 10.12
N ALA A 121 11.85 1.63 9.69
CA ALA A 121 12.33 0.42 9.05
C ALA A 121 13.29 0.70 7.87
N ASP A 122 14.29 -0.18 7.72
CA ASP A 122 15.26 -0.13 6.62
C ASP A 122 14.58 -0.20 5.25
N PHE A 123 13.40 -0.82 5.19
CA PHE A 123 12.54 -0.90 4.02
C PHE A 123 11.13 -0.49 4.44
N LEU A 124 10.60 0.58 3.83
CA LEU A 124 9.29 1.11 4.20
C LEU A 124 8.21 0.01 4.11
N TRP A 125 8.25 -0.76 3.02
CA TRP A 125 7.28 -1.81 2.77
C TRP A 125 7.27 -2.91 3.83
N LEU A 126 8.44 -3.23 4.41
CA LEU A 126 8.57 -4.29 5.40
C LEU A 126 8.06 -3.80 6.76
N GLY A 127 8.40 -2.57 7.14
CA GLY A 127 7.86 -1.92 8.33
C GLY A 127 6.34 -1.78 8.26
N GLN A 128 5.84 -1.33 7.10
CA GLN A 128 4.42 -1.26 6.78
C GLN A 128 3.76 -2.65 6.88
N TYR A 129 4.34 -3.68 6.25
CA TYR A 129 3.80 -5.05 6.27
C TYR A 129 3.70 -5.61 7.69
N ASN A 130 4.75 -5.45 8.50
CA ASN A 130 4.84 -5.97 9.86
C ASN A 130 3.96 -5.21 10.87
N SER A 131 3.70 -3.93 10.63
CA SER A 131 2.93 -3.09 11.56
C SER A 131 1.45 -2.93 11.16
N ALA A 132 1.08 -3.34 9.95
CA ALA A 132 -0.29 -3.21 9.43
C ALA A 132 -1.32 -3.98 10.26
N TRP A 133 -2.36 -3.26 10.69
CA TRP A 133 -3.52 -3.79 11.42
C TRP A 133 -4.82 -3.66 10.62
N LYS A 134 -5.00 -2.58 9.86
CA LYS A 134 -6.11 -2.42 8.90
C LYS A 134 -5.59 -2.00 7.53
N LEU A 135 -6.40 -2.29 6.51
CA LEU A 135 -6.29 -1.72 5.18
C LEU A 135 -7.43 -0.74 4.95
N ILE A 136 -7.13 0.40 4.33
CA ILE A 136 -8.13 1.36 3.87
C ILE A 136 -7.97 1.47 2.36
N ALA A 137 -8.98 1.06 1.62
CA ALA A 137 -9.00 1.14 0.16
C ALA A 137 -9.89 2.29 -0.29
N ILE A 138 -9.34 3.22 -1.07
CA ILE A 138 -10.05 4.36 -1.63
C ILE A 138 -10.05 4.23 -3.15
N PRO A 139 -11.22 4.33 -3.84
CA PRO A 139 -11.27 4.37 -5.29
C PRO A 139 -10.33 5.43 -5.88
N LEU A 140 -9.59 5.07 -6.93
CA LEU A 140 -8.46 5.87 -7.43
C LEU A 140 -8.88 7.27 -7.88
N ASN A 141 -10.08 7.42 -8.43
CA ASN A 141 -10.65 8.73 -8.79
C ASN A 141 -10.88 9.60 -7.55
N GLN A 142 -11.44 9.04 -6.47
CA GLN A 142 -11.66 9.74 -5.21
C GLN A 142 -10.35 10.05 -4.49
N PHE A 143 -9.37 9.14 -4.56
CA PHE A 143 -8.01 9.39 -4.07
C PHE A 143 -7.37 10.58 -4.78
N ASN A 144 -7.42 10.64 -6.11
CA ASN A 144 -6.87 11.78 -6.85
C ASN A 144 -7.56 13.09 -6.48
N LYS A 145 -8.89 13.07 -6.32
CA LYS A 145 -9.66 14.23 -5.86
C LYS A 145 -9.25 14.67 -4.45
N LEU A 146 -9.12 13.73 -3.51
CA LEU A 146 -8.67 13.96 -2.13
C LEU A 146 -7.31 14.66 -2.11
N VAL A 147 -6.34 14.14 -2.88
CA VAL A 147 -4.98 14.72 -2.92
C VAL A 147 -4.92 16.06 -3.63
N GLU A 148 -5.75 16.29 -4.64
CA GLU A 148 -5.85 17.57 -5.33
C GLU A 148 -6.43 18.68 -4.45
N GLN A 149 -7.25 18.30 -3.45
CA GLN A 149 -7.80 19.20 -2.45
C GLN A 149 -6.85 19.48 -1.28
N MET A 150 -5.74 18.74 -1.16
CA MET A 150 -4.74 19.02 -0.13
C MET A 150 -4.08 20.38 -0.39
N GLU A 151 -4.19 21.26 0.60
CA GLU A 151 -3.41 22.49 0.69
C GLU A 151 -1.98 22.16 1.16
N GLY A 152 -0.98 22.90 0.67
CA GLY A 152 0.41 22.71 1.05
C GLY A 152 1.36 22.47 -0.12
N ASP A 153 2.53 23.10 -0.01
CA ASP A 153 3.55 23.20 -1.06
C ASP A 153 4.37 21.93 -1.23
N ASP A 154 4.74 21.71 -2.48
CA ASP A 154 5.58 20.63 -2.98
C ASP A 154 6.85 20.50 -2.14
N ALA A 155 6.88 19.49 -1.26
CA ALA A 155 8.09 19.11 -0.53
C ALA A 155 9.26 19.02 -1.51
N LYS A 156 10.45 19.50 -1.11
CA LYS A 156 11.65 19.36 -1.95
C LYS A 156 12.05 17.89 -2.01
N ILE A 157 11.63 17.23 -3.08
CA ILE A 157 11.83 15.80 -3.28
C ILE A 157 13.19 15.55 -3.93
N ILE A 158 13.95 14.62 -3.35
CA ILE A 158 15.18 14.08 -3.94
C ILE A 158 14.93 12.60 -4.23
N PHE A 159 15.07 12.20 -5.50
CA PHE A 159 15.06 10.80 -5.88
C PHE A 159 16.48 10.25 -5.91
N LEU A 160 16.78 9.32 -5.02
CA LEU A 160 18.00 8.53 -5.08
C LEU A 160 17.74 7.26 -5.89
N TYR A 161 18.33 7.17 -7.08
CA TYR A 161 18.26 5.98 -7.91
C TYR A 161 19.61 5.28 -7.94
N ASN A 162 19.61 4.00 -7.57
CA ASN A 162 20.79 3.16 -7.57
C ASN A 162 20.39 1.70 -7.84
N GLN A 163 21.37 0.87 -8.21
CA GLN A 163 21.15 -0.57 -8.28
C GLN A 163 21.07 -1.17 -6.88
N ALA A 164 20.43 -2.34 -6.78
CA ALA A 164 20.39 -3.11 -5.55
C ALA A 164 21.82 -3.36 -5.02
N ARG A 165 21.98 -3.31 -3.70
CA ARG A 165 23.26 -3.55 -2.99
C ARG A 165 24.36 -2.50 -3.23
N CYS A 166 24.06 -1.34 -3.81
CA CYS A 166 25.00 -0.22 -3.94
C CYS A 166 24.95 0.79 -2.76
N GLY A 167 24.52 0.36 -1.56
CA GLY A 167 24.53 1.21 -0.37
C GLY A 167 23.40 2.26 -0.27
N GLY A 168 22.33 2.16 -1.06
CA GLY A 168 21.20 3.11 -0.99
C GLY A 168 20.55 3.19 0.39
N THR A 169 20.43 2.04 1.07
CA THR A 169 19.95 1.96 2.46
C THR A 169 20.86 2.75 3.42
N LEU A 170 22.18 2.65 3.26
CA LEU A 170 23.14 3.39 4.11
C LEU A 170 23.02 4.90 3.89
N VAL A 171 22.91 5.34 2.63
CA VAL A 171 22.71 6.77 2.31
C VAL A 171 21.40 7.28 2.93
N THR A 172 20.33 6.50 2.80
CA THR A 172 19.03 6.83 3.40
C THR A 172 19.13 6.94 4.92
N ALA A 173 19.80 5.99 5.59
CA ALA A 173 20.01 6.02 7.04
C ALA A 173 20.80 7.25 7.49
N PHE A 174 21.86 7.63 6.77
CA PHE A 174 22.63 8.83 7.07
C PHE A 174 21.78 10.10 7.01
N PHE A 175 20.91 10.21 6.00
CA PHE A 175 19.99 11.34 5.88
C PHE A 175 18.93 11.36 6.98
N LYS A 176 18.35 10.20 7.34
CA LYS A 176 17.40 10.08 8.46
C LYS A 176 18.02 10.62 9.76
N GLU A 177 19.28 10.27 10.04
CA GLU A 177 20.01 10.68 11.26
C GLU A 177 20.17 12.20 11.39
N THR A 178 20.13 12.94 10.28
CA THR A 178 20.22 14.41 10.32
C THR A 178 19.00 15.08 10.96
N GLY A 179 17.86 14.39 11.03
CA GLY A 179 16.57 14.95 11.49
C GLY A 179 16.01 16.07 10.59
N ARG A 180 16.62 16.33 9.43
CA ARG A 180 16.24 17.43 8.51
C ARG A 180 15.40 16.97 7.32
N CYS A 181 15.32 15.67 7.09
CA CYS A 181 14.57 15.09 5.98
C CYS A 181 13.89 13.79 6.39
N VAL A 182 12.72 13.55 5.79
CA VAL A 182 12.06 12.25 5.83
C VAL A 182 12.58 11.45 4.64
N CYS A 183 13.09 10.25 4.90
CA CYS A 183 13.62 9.39 3.85
C CYS A 183 12.88 8.06 3.81
N PHE A 184 12.41 7.70 2.62
CA PHE A 184 11.72 6.43 2.39
C PHE A 184 12.62 5.53 1.54
N ASN A 185 13.02 4.39 2.09
CA ASN A 185 13.69 3.38 1.29
C ASN A 185 12.64 2.47 0.63
N GLU A 186 12.71 2.34 -0.69
CA GLU A 186 11.86 1.47 -1.52
C GLU A 186 10.34 1.56 -1.21
N PRO A 187 9.72 2.74 -1.34
CA PRO A 187 8.28 2.88 -1.13
C PRO A 187 7.50 2.07 -2.19
N THR A 188 6.81 1.01 -1.76
CA THR A 188 6.07 0.11 -2.65
C THR A 188 5.03 0.83 -3.48
N CYS A 189 4.41 1.89 -2.95
CA CYS A 189 3.45 2.69 -3.70
C CYS A 189 4.07 3.23 -5.01
N LEU A 190 5.30 3.75 -5.00
CA LEU A 190 5.98 4.22 -6.20
C LEU A 190 6.36 3.06 -7.13
N SER A 191 6.89 1.96 -6.60
CA SER A 191 7.20 0.77 -7.40
C SER A 191 5.96 0.23 -8.11
N THR A 192 4.81 0.22 -7.42
CA THR A 192 3.53 -0.24 -7.97
C THR A 192 2.93 0.71 -9.01
N VAL A 193 3.18 2.01 -8.90
CA VAL A 193 2.81 3.00 -9.94
C VAL A 193 3.72 2.85 -11.15
N CYS A 194 5.04 2.78 -10.96
CA CYS A 194 6.01 2.61 -12.04
C CYS A 194 5.75 1.33 -12.84
N LYS A 195 5.51 0.19 -12.17
CA LYS A 195 5.14 -1.07 -12.84
C LYS A 195 3.91 -0.89 -13.72
N ARG A 196 2.87 -0.20 -13.24
CA ARG A 196 1.62 0.01 -14.00
C ARG A 196 1.78 0.94 -15.20
N ILE A 197 2.66 1.92 -15.10
CA ILE A 197 2.94 2.87 -16.19
C ILE A 197 3.83 2.20 -17.26
N TYR A 198 4.92 1.55 -16.84
CA TYR A 198 5.97 1.11 -17.76
C TYR A 198 5.85 -0.36 -18.18
N THR A 199 5.47 -1.25 -17.26
CA THR A 199 5.35 -2.69 -17.53
C THR A 199 3.95 -3.03 -18.02
N ASP A 200 2.92 -2.70 -17.23
CA ASP A 200 1.54 -3.12 -17.52
C ASP A 200 0.85 -2.18 -18.52
N ARG A 201 1.43 -1.00 -18.79
CA ARG A 201 0.92 0.03 -19.71
C ARG A 201 -0.54 0.48 -19.46
N ILE A 202 -0.99 0.36 -18.21
CA ILE A 202 -2.37 0.67 -17.78
C ILE A 202 -2.65 2.18 -17.85
N TRP A 203 -1.66 3.01 -17.49
CA TRP A 203 -1.79 4.47 -17.50
C TRP A 203 -0.75 5.11 -18.40
N GLN A 204 -1.17 6.13 -19.15
CA GLN A 204 -0.32 6.81 -20.12
C GLN A 204 -0.55 8.32 -20.07
N GLY A 205 0.41 9.09 -20.60
CA GLY A 205 0.29 10.53 -20.79
C GLY A 205 -0.05 11.31 -19.51
N ALA A 206 -1.10 12.13 -19.58
CA ALA A 206 -1.55 12.97 -18.48
C ALA A 206 -2.01 12.16 -17.26
N THR A 207 -2.67 11.03 -17.47
CA THR A 207 -3.16 10.17 -16.38
C THR A 207 -2.00 9.59 -15.57
N ALA A 208 -0.96 9.10 -16.23
CA ALA A 208 0.25 8.60 -15.58
C ALA A 208 0.92 9.69 -14.73
N ARG A 209 1.10 10.89 -15.30
CA ARG A 209 1.68 12.04 -14.57
C ARG A 209 0.83 12.43 -13.36
N ARG A 210 -0.49 12.48 -13.51
CA ARG A 210 -1.42 12.81 -12.43
C ARG A 210 -1.32 11.82 -11.26
N ILE A 211 -1.38 10.53 -11.55
CA ILE A 211 -1.31 9.48 -10.51
C ILE A 211 0.05 9.50 -9.82
N PHE A 212 1.14 9.61 -10.59
CA PHE A 212 2.49 9.66 -10.01
C PHE A 212 2.67 10.88 -9.10
N ARG A 213 2.25 12.07 -9.55
CA ARG A 213 2.28 13.30 -8.74
C ARG A 213 1.46 13.14 -7.46
N ASN A 214 0.23 12.67 -7.56
CA ASN A 214 -0.66 12.53 -6.40
C ASN A 214 -0.15 11.45 -5.42
N THR A 215 0.49 10.39 -5.92
CA THR A 215 1.15 9.39 -5.07
C THR A 215 2.28 10.01 -4.26
N ILE A 216 3.12 10.85 -4.88
CA ILE A 216 4.21 11.55 -4.18
C ILE A 216 3.66 12.55 -3.16
N ARG A 217 2.68 13.38 -3.55
CA ARG A 217 2.07 14.35 -2.63
C ARG A 217 1.48 13.67 -1.39
N MET A 218 0.82 12.53 -1.57
CA MET A 218 0.29 11.77 -0.45
C MET A 218 1.38 11.10 0.40
N LEU A 219 2.43 10.57 -0.23
CA LEU A 219 3.55 9.95 0.48
C LEU A 219 4.32 10.99 1.32
N CYS A 220 4.44 12.21 0.80
CA CYS A 220 5.12 13.34 1.45
C CYS A 220 4.18 14.20 2.29
N LYS A 221 2.95 13.74 2.60
CA LYS A 221 2.07 14.48 3.51
C LYS A 221 2.79 14.68 4.84
N THR A 222 2.66 15.85 5.43
CA THR A 222 3.12 16.07 6.81
C THR A 222 2.22 15.23 7.72
N THR A 223 2.78 14.23 8.40
CA THR A 223 2.20 13.67 9.62
C THR A 223 2.17 14.81 10.65
N MET A 224 0.98 15.16 11.14
CA MET A 224 0.79 16.28 12.07
C MET A 224 1.25 15.93 13.48
#